data_AF-A0A1Y1RJR2-F1
#
_entry.id   AF-A0A1Y1RJR2-F1
#
_cell.length_a   1.000
_cell.length_b   1.000
_cell.length_c   1.000
_cell.angle_alpha   90.00
_cell.angle_beta   90.00
_cell.angle_gamma   90.00
#
_symmetry.space_group_name_H-M   'P 1'
#
loop_
_entity.id
_entity.type
_entity.pdbx_description
1 polymer ?
#
loop_
_entity_poly.entity_id
_entity_poly.type
_entity_poly.pdbx_seq_one_letter_code
_entity_poly.pdbx_strand_id
1 'polypeptide(L)'
;MPRFKHPELVRFLRTVDQLEILPRTGYFFAGIRQPESIAAHSYGVALIAMLLADRIKSRVNIERVLRLAILHDTAESLLTDIPNSSFAYMDQAHKEQAEVKAAKELFGGLTCDYIEFWKEFEEGKTLEARLVRAADKLQLAVKIIGYEQSGQGNFDRFWQNMRHQCSDNFRGIELAKELFDDLLCLRDS
;
A
#
# COMPACT_ATOMS: atom_id res chain seq x y z
N MET A 1 10.45 -35.08 -9.69
CA MET A 1 10.09 -33.68 -9.38
C MET A 1 11.31 -32.80 -9.65
N PRO A 2 11.15 -31.60 -10.21
CA PRO A 2 12.29 -30.69 -10.40
C PRO A 2 12.93 -30.36 -9.05
N ARG A 3 14.26 -30.47 -8.95
CA ARG A 3 15.03 -30.13 -7.75
C ARG A 3 15.49 -28.68 -7.88
N PHE A 4 14.76 -27.76 -7.27
CA PHE A 4 15.14 -26.35 -7.27
C PHE A 4 16.41 -26.14 -6.41
N LYS A 5 17.33 -25.30 -6.90
CA LYS A 5 18.50 -24.84 -6.11
C LYS A 5 18.11 -23.82 -5.03
N HIS A 6 17.03 -23.08 -5.27
CA HIS A 6 16.51 -22.02 -4.40
C HIS A 6 14.98 -22.16 -4.24
N PRO A 7 14.48 -23.23 -3.60
CA PRO A 7 13.05 -23.50 -3.50
C PRO A 7 12.27 -22.39 -2.78
N GLU A 8 12.88 -21.74 -1.79
CA GLU A 8 12.32 -20.59 -1.05
C GLU A 8 12.11 -19.37 -1.95
N LEU A 9 13.07 -19.03 -2.82
CA LEU A 9 12.94 -17.92 -3.76
C LEU A 9 11.86 -18.22 -4.80
N VAL A 10 11.82 -19.45 -5.33
CA VAL A 10 10.79 -19.87 -6.27
C VAL A 10 9.40 -19.77 -5.64
N ARG A 11 9.23 -20.22 -4.40
CA ARG A 11 7.98 -20.09 -3.66
C ARG A 11 7.59 -18.62 -3.48
N PHE A 12 8.50 -17.79 -2.96
CA PHE A 12 8.25 -16.37 -2.76
C PHE A 12 7.80 -15.69 -4.05
N LEU A 13 8.56 -15.85 -5.15
CA LEU A 13 8.24 -15.25 -6.45
C LEU A 13 6.88 -15.71 -6.97
N ARG A 14 6.56 -17.01 -6.88
CA ARG A 14 5.27 -17.56 -7.30
C ARG A 14 4.10 -17.05 -6.46
N THR A 15 4.33 -16.79 -5.18
CA THR A 15 3.30 -16.26 -4.29
C THR A 15 3.05 -14.78 -4.58
N VAL A 16 4.09 -13.94 -4.65
CA VAL A 16 3.92 -12.49 -4.91
C VAL A 16 3.42 -12.17 -6.31
N ASP A 17 3.62 -13.06 -7.29
CA ASP A 17 3.03 -12.98 -8.64
C ASP A 17 1.51 -12.84 -8.62
N GLN A 18 0.83 -13.36 -7.58
CA GLN A 18 -0.62 -13.21 -7.42
C GLN A 18 -1.05 -11.74 -7.31
N LEU A 19 -0.18 -10.83 -6.84
CA LEU A 19 -0.49 -9.41 -6.71
C LEU A 19 -0.79 -8.73 -8.06
N GLU A 20 -0.33 -9.30 -9.18
CA GLU A 20 -0.61 -8.75 -10.51
C GLU A 20 -2.08 -8.91 -10.92
N ILE A 21 -2.75 -9.95 -10.43
CA ILE A 21 -4.15 -10.26 -10.76
C ILE A 21 -5.10 -9.95 -9.61
N LEU A 22 -4.61 -9.90 -8.37
CA LEU A 22 -5.43 -9.60 -7.21
C LEU A 22 -5.84 -8.12 -7.24
N PRO A 23 -7.15 -7.84 -7.28
CA PRO A 23 -7.67 -6.48 -7.36
C PRO A 23 -7.68 -5.80 -5.98
N ARG A 24 -7.60 -4.46 -5.97
CA ARG A 24 -7.91 -3.66 -4.78
C ARG A 24 -9.41 -3.70 -4.52
N THR A 25 -9.81 -4.53 -3.54
CA THR A 25 -11.18 -4.93 -3.21
C THR A 25 -12.08 -3.73 -2.93
N GLY A 26 -11.54 -2.67 -2.30
CA GLY A 26 -12.30 -1.47 -2.01
C GLY A 26 -12.99 -0.86 -3.24
N TYR A 27 -12.37 -0.93 -4.41
CA TYR A 27 -12.90 -0.35 -5.65
C TYR A 27 -14.07 -1.14 -6.24
N PHE A 28 -14.17 -2.45 -5.99
CA PHE A 28 -15.36 -3.20 -6.39
C PHE A 28 -16.62 -2.70 -5.69
N PHE A 29 -16.52 -2.39 -4.39
CA PHE A 29 -17.65 -1.83 -3.64
C PHE A 29 -17.99 -0.40 -4.09
N ALA A 30 -17.05 0.30 -4.70
CA ALA A 30 -17.29 1.58 -5.37
C ALA A 30 -17.89 1.41 -6.78
N GLY A 31 -18.09 0.19 -7.28
CA GLY A 31 -18.69 -0.07 -8.60
C GLY A 31 -17.69 -0.10 -9.76
N ILE A 32 -16.38 -0.19 -9.49
CA ILE A 32 -15.37 -0.33 -10.53
C ILE A 32 -15.34 -1.78 -11.04
N ARG A 33 -15.50 -1.97 -12.35
CA ARG A 33 -15.52 -3.31 -12.98
C ARG A 33 -14.14 -3.94 -13.09
N GLN A 34 -13.14 -3.12 -13.42
CA GLN A 34 -11.73 -3.53 -13.55
C GLN A 34 -10.89 -2.64 -12.64
N PRO A 35 -10.92 -2.91 -11.33
CA PRO A 35 -10.10 -2.17 -10.39
C PRO A 35 -8.61 -2.43 -10.67
N GLU A 36 -7.75 -1.52 -10.22
CA GLU A 36 -6.31 -1.80 -10.26
C GLU A 36 -5.95 -3.01 -9.42
N SER A 37 -4.86 -3.67 -9.81
CA SER A 37 -4.26 -4.73 -9.03
C SER A 37 -3.43 -4.17 -7.88
N ILE A 38 -3.17 -5.01 -6.87
CA ILE A 38 -2.31 -4.64 -5.74
C ILE A 38 -0.90 -4.32 -6.23
N ALA A 39 -0.37 -5.05 -7.23
CA ALA A 39 0.93 -4.72 -7.82
C ALA A 39 0.95 -3.32 -8.49
N ALA A 40 -0.12 -2.94 -9.19
CA ALA A 40 -0.24 -1.61 -9.80
C ALA A 40 -0.31 -0.50 -8.74
N HIS A 41 -1.00 -0.76 -7.63
CA HIS A 41 -1.01 0.10 -6.45
C HIS A 41 0.42 0.27 -5.90
N SER A 42 1.11 -0.84 -5.58
CA SER A 42 2.47 -0.80 -5.01
C SER A 42 3.49 -0.09 -5.91
N TYR A 43 3.37 -0.23 -7.24
CA TYR A 43 4.18 0.55 -8.19
C TYR A 43 3.94 2.06 -8.04
N GLY A 44 2.67 2.49 -7.98
CA GLY A 44 2.31 3.90 -7.78
C GLY A 44 2.81 4.43 -6.43
N VAL A 45 2.69 3.63 -5.37
CA VAL A 45 3.22 3.97 -4.04
C VAL A 45 4.74 4.16 -4.08
N ALA A 46 5.48 3.24 -4.70
CA ALA A 46 6.93 3.36 -4.83
C ALA A 46 7.34 4.64 -5.58
N LEU A 47 6.66 4.96 -6.68
CA LEU A 47 6.92 6.17 -7.46
C LEU A 47 6.68 7.44 -6.64
N ILE A 48 5.53 7.53 -5.96
CA ILE A 48 5.20 8.70 -5.13
C ILE A 48 6.17 8.81 -3.94
N ALA A 49 6.51 7.68 -3.30
CA ALA A 49 7.44 7.65 -2.19
C ALA A 49 8.85 8.15 -2.59
N MET A 50 9.32 7.81 -3.79
CA MET A 50 10.55 8.38 -4.35
C MET A 50 10.44 9.89 -4.51
N LEU A 51 9.35 10.38 -5.12
CA LEU A 51 9.15 11.81 -5.35
C LEU A 51 9.09 12.63 -4.05
N LEU A 52 8.49 12.07 -3.00
CA LEU A 52 8.49 12.65 -1.67
C LEU A 52 9.90 12.65 -1.06
N ALA A 53 10.59 11.50 -1.09
CA ALA A 53 11.93 11.36 -0.52
C ALA A 53 12.94 12.31 -1.16
N ASP A 54 12.85 12.55 -2.47
CA ASP A 54 13.73 13.47 -3.22
C ASP A 54 13.49 14.95 -2.88
N ARG A 55 12.32 15.30 -2.35
CA ARG A 55 11.89 16.70 -2.16
C ARG A 55 11.80 17.14 -0.70
N ILE A 56 11.80 16.20 0.26
CA ILE A 56 11.86 16.60 1.66
C ILE A 56 13.27 17.06 2.04
N LYS A 57 13.34 18.00 3.00
CA LYS A 57 14.63 18.57 3.45
C LYS A 57 15.48 17.60 4.28
N SER A 58 14.85 16.57 4.85
CA SER A 58 15.50 15.60 5.72
C SER A 58 16.32 14.60 4.90
N ARG A 59 17.41 14.10 5.48
CA ARG A 59 18.16 12.98 4.90
C ARG A 59 17.33 11.69 5.02
N VAL A 60 17.05 11.06 3.89
CA VAL A 60 16.27 9.82 3.78
C VAL A 60 17.13 8.74 3.14
N ASN A 61 17.02 7.50 3.61
CA ASN A 61 17.57 6.37 2.87
C ASN A 61 16.58 5.90 1.78
N ILE A 62 16.84 6.30 0.53
CA ILE A 62 15.97 5.96 -0.61
C ILE A 62 15.84 4.46 -0.86
N GLU A 63 16.91 3.68 -0.63
CA GLU A 63 16.84 2.22 -0.76
C GLU A 63 15.85 1.64 0.24
N ARG A 64 15.87 2.13 1.48
CA ARG A 64 14.94 1.72 2.53
C ARG A 64 13.50 2.13 2.18
N VAL A 65 13.27 3.34 1.69
CA VAL A 65 11.94 3.80 1.20
C VAL A 65 11.41 2.85 0.13
N LEU A 66 12.23 2.50 -0.86
CA LEU A 66 11.83 1.62 -1.95
C LEU A 66 11.56 0.19 -1.48
N ARG A 67 12.38 -0.35 -0.57
CA ARG A 67 12.12 -1.66 0.04
C ARG A 67 10.80 -1.68 0.81
N LEU A 68 10.53 -0.64 1.61
CA LEU A 68 9.25 -0.50 2.31
C LEU A 68 8.07 -0.42 1.34
N ALA A 69 8.16 0.43 0.32
CA ALA A 69 7.09 0.61 -0.67
C ALA A 69 6.81 -0.66 -1.49
N ILE A 70 7.84 -1.41 -1.88
CA ILE A 70 7.66 -2.65 -2.64
C ILE A 70 7.10 -3.77 -1.76
N LEU A 71 7.46 -3.81 -0.47
CA LEU A 71 7.12 -4.93 0.42
C LEU A 71 5.82 -4.76 1.20
N HIS A 72 5.30 -3.53 1.37
CA HIS A 72 4.21 -3.24 2.32
C HIS A 72 2.97 -4.14 2.15
N ASP A 73 2.43 -4.25 0.94
CA ASP A 73 1.24 -5.05 0.66
C ASP A 73 1.55 -6.49 0.20
N THR A 74 2.81 -6.94 0.27
CA THR A 74 3.15 -8.28 -0.27
C THR A 74 2.48 -9.43 0.46
N ALA A 75 2.12 -9.26 1.74
CA ALA A 75 1.35 -10.24 2.51
C ALA A 75 -0.07 -10.46 1.96
N GLU A 76 -0.62 -9.48 1.21
CA GLU A 76 -1.92 -9.60 0.55
C GLU A 76 -1.92 -10.65 -0.56
N SER A 77 -0.75 -11.13 -1.01
CA SER A 77 -0.66 -12.29 -1.91
C SER A 77 -1.22 -13.58 -1.31
N LEU A 78 -1.30 -13.67 0.03
CA LEU A 78 -1.88 -14.80 0.76
C LEU A 78 -3.26 -14.47 1.34
N LEU A 79 -3.50 -13.21 1.72
CA LEU A 79 -4.72 -12.79 2.41
C LEU A 79 -5.77 -12.17 1.48
N THR A 80 -5.36 -11.73 0.29
CA THR A 80 -6.06 -10.75 -0.56
C THR A 80 -6.19 -9.37 0.11
N ASP A 81 -6.65 -8.34 -0.62
CA ASP A 81 -6.91 -7.01 -0.06
C ASP A 81 -8.16 -7.06 0.83
N ILE A 82 -7.96 -7.11 2.16
CA ILE A 82 -9.03 -7.18 3.15
C ILE A 82 -9.66 -5.78 3.30
N PRO A 83 -10.91 -5.58 2.82
CA PRO A 83 -11.53 -4.26 2.82
C PRO A 83 -11.93 -3.83 4.24
N ASN A 84 -11.98 -2.52 4.46
CA ASN A 84 -12.39 -1.93 5.74
C ASN A 84 -13.79 -2.39 6.21
N SER A 85 -14.68 -2.79 5.30
CA SER A 85 -15.98 -3.36 5.66
C SER A 85 -15.88 -4.66 6.46
N SER A 86 -14.77 -5.38 6.37
CA SER A 86 -14.52 -6.61 7.14
C SER A 86 -14.46 -6.35 8.64
N PHE A 87 -14.09 -5.13 9.07
CA PHE A 87 -13.98 -4.76 10.48
C PHE A 87 -15.34 -4.70 11.21
N ALA A 88 -16.45 -4.75 10.48
CA ALA A 88 -17.76 -4.96 11.11
C ALA A 88 -17.93 -6.38 11.67
N TYR A 89 -17.08 -7.33 11.26
CA TYR A 89 -17.19 -8.76 11.59
C TYR A 89 -15.93 -9.34 12.24
N MET A 90 -14.83 -8.62 12.23
CA MET A 90 -13.59 -8.99 12.92
C MET A 90 -12.94 -7.76 13.53
N ASP A 91 -12.32 -7.90 14.69
CA ASP A 91 -11.57 -6.80 15.27
C ASP A 91 -10.22 -6.58 14.55
N GLN A 92 -9.63 -5.42 14.82
CA GLN A 92 -8.33 -5.02 14.29
C GLN A 92 -7.21 -6.01 14.67
N ALA A 93 -7.25 -6.56 15.88
CA ALA A 93 -6.22 -7.46 16.38
C ALA A 93 -6.19 -8.81 15.64
N HIS A 94 -7.35 -9.33 15.24
CA HIS A 94 -7.43 -10.57 14.43
C HIS A 94 -6.87 -10.35 13.03
N LYS A 95 -7.11 -9.18 12.43
CA LYS A 95 -6.50 -8.82 11.13
C LYS A 95 -4.98 -8.77 11.24
N GLU A 96 -4.47 -8.03 12.22
CA GLU A 96 -3.02 -7.89 12.45
C GLU A 96 -2.35 -9.25 12.70
N GLN A 97 -3.00 -10.15 13.44
CA GLN A 97 -2.51 -11.52 13.64
C GLN A 97 -2.47 -12.32 12.34
N ALA A 98 -3.49 -12.19 11.48
CA ALA A 98 -3.53 -12.84 10.18
C ALA A 98 -2.42 -12.31 9.26
N GLU A 99 -2.22 -10.99 9.23
CA GLU A 99 -1.16 -10.31 8.48
C GLU A 99 0.24 -10.74 8.94
N VAL A 100 0.49 -10.76 10.25
CA VAL A 100 1.75 -11.25 10.80
C VAL A 100 1.99 -12.72 10.45
N LYS A 101 0.95 -13.56 10.47
CA LYS A 101 1.06 -14.97 10.09
C LYS A 101 1.39 -15.10 8.60
N ALA A 102 0.67 -14.38 7.73
CA ALA A 102 0.90 -14.37 6.29
C ALA A 102 2.31 -13.86 5.95
N ALA A 103 2.76 -12.76 6.56
CA ALA A 103 4.10 -12.22 6.35
C ALA A 103 5.19 -13.22 6.78
N LYS A 104 5.02 -13.89 7.94
CA LYS A 104 5.95 -14.94 8.39
C LYS A 104 6.02 -16.12 7.42
N GLU A 105 4.89 -16.53 6.88
CA GLU A 105 4.82 -17.61 5.89
C GLU A 105 5.47 -17.20 4.56
N LEU A 106 5.13 -16.01 4.06
CA LEU A 106 5.62 -15.47 2.80
C LEU A 106 7.15 -15.32 2.81
N PHE A 107 7.70 -14.67 3.83
CA PHE A 107 9.13 -14.41 3.95
C PHE A 107 9.92 -15.57 4.56
N GLY A 108 9.25 -16.64 5.01
CA GLY A 108 9.86 -17.76 5.72
C GLY A 108 10.98 -18.43 4.92
N GLY A 109 12.18 -18.50 5.49
CA GLY A 109 13.34 -19.13 4.84
C GLY A 109 14.06 -18.26 3.81
N LEU A 110 13.60 -17.03 3.55
CA LEU A 110 14.43 -16.04 2.88
C LEU A 110 15.55 -15.60 3.84
N THR A 111 16.75 -15.42 3.32
CA THR A 111 17.91 -14.95 4.11
C THR A 111 17.97 -13.42 4.22
N CYS A 112 17.03 -12.69 3.62
CA CYS A 112 16.95 -11.24 3.65
C CYS A 112 15.92 -10.75 4.68
N ASP A 113 16.17 -9.57 5.26
CA ASP A 113 15.36 -8.99 6.35
C ASP A 113 14.02 -8.39 5.89
N TYR A 114 13.35 -8.97 4.91
CA TYR A 114 12.11 -8.43 4.31
C TYR A 114 10.96 -8.34 5.31
N ILE A 115 10.89 -9.30 6.24
CA ILE A 115 9.92 -9.24 7.34
C ILE A 115 10.15 -8.04 8.25
N GLU A 116 11.39 -7.58 8.42
CA GLU A 116 11.68 -6.41 9.25
C GLU A 116 11.29 -5.11 8.55
N PHE A 117 11.47 -5.03 7.23
CA PHE A 117 10.91 -3.91 6.45
C PHE A 117 9.37 -3.90 6.52
N TRP A 118 8.73 -5.06 6.34
CA TRP A 118 7.27 -5.16 6.46
C TRP A 118 6.78 -4.70 7.84
N LYS A 119 7.40 -5.18 8.93
CA LYS A 119 7.09 -4.73 10.30
C LYS A 119 7.32 -3.24 10.50
N GLU A 120 8.42 -2.70 9.97
CA GLU A 120 8.72 -1.27 10.08
C GLU A 120 7.63 -0.42 9.42
N PHE A 121 7.14 -0.84 8.24
CA PHE A 121 6.00 -0.20 7.60
C PHE A 121 4.76 -0.25 8.50
N GLU A 122 4.43 -1.43 9.06
CA GLU A 122 3.30 -1.61 9.98
C GLU A 122 3.41 -0.76 11.25
N GLU A 123 4.61 -0.58 11.79
CA GLU A 123 4.83 0.28 12.96
C GLU A 123 4.73 1.77 12.63
N GLY A 124 5.12 2.18 11.42
CA GLY A 124 4.99 3.58 10.96
C GLY A 124 5.79 4.60 11.76
N LYS A 125 6.84 4.17 12.49
CA LYS A 125 7.62 5.04 13.39
C LYS A 125 8.77 5.77 12.70
N THR A 126 9.38 5.15 11.70
CA THR A 126 10.53 5.74 10.99
C THR A 126 10.09 6.78 9.98
N LEU A 127 11.00 7.68 9.60
CA LEU A 127 10.70 8.68 8.57
C LEU A 127 10.41 8.01 7.23
N GLU A 128 11.18 6.99 6.87
CA GLU A 128 11.00 6.19 5.67
C GLU A 128 9.62 5.50 5.64
N ALA A 129 9.21 4.86 6.73
CA ALA A 129 7.88 4.22 6.81
C ALA A 129 6.75 5.24 6.70
N ARG A 130 6.89 6.40 7.35
CA ARG A 130 5.90 7.50 7.24
C ARG A 130 5.81 8.05 5.82
N LEU A 131 6.94 8.16 5.11
CA LEU A 131 6.94 8.57 3.70
C LEU A 131 6.17 7.59 2.82
N VAL A 132 6.37 6.29 3.01
CA VAL A 132 5.64 5.27 2.26
C VAL A 132 4.16 5.27 2.62
N ARG A 133 3.78 5.44 3.90
CA ARG A 133 2.37 5.59 4.31
C ARG A 133 1.71 6.82 3.72
N ALA A 134 2.43 7.94 3.63
CA ALA A 134 1.94 9.13 2.95
C ALA A 134 1.74 8.84 1.45
N ALA A 135 2.70 8.18 0.81
CA ALA A 135 2.61 7.77 -0.59
C ALA A 135 1.44 6.82 -0.88
N ASP A 136 1.16 5.87 0.02
CA ASP A 136 -0.02 4.98 -0.05
C ASP A 136 -1.33 5.77 -0.14
N LYS A 137 -1.53 6.75 0.75
CA LYS A 137 -2.74 7.59 0.72
C LYS A 137 -2.82 8.52 -0.49
N LEU A 138 -1.68 9.07 -0.92
CA LEU A 138 -1.63 9.90 -2.12
C LEU A 138 -1.93 9.08 -3.39
N GLN A 139 -1.39 7.86 -3.51
CA GLN A 139 -1.69 6.96 -4.63
C GLN A 139 -3.19 6.68 -4.69
N LEU A 140 -3.80 6.35 -3.54
CA LEU A 140 -5.23 6.09 -3.43
C LEU A 140 -6.05 7.30 -3.89
N ALA A 141 -5.67 8.52 -3.49
CA ALA A 141 -6.33 9.76 -3.91
C ALA A 141 -6.23 9.99 -5.42
N VAL A 142 -5.02 9.88 -5.99
CA VAL A 142 -4.79 10.00 -7.44
C VAL A 142 -5.66 9.01 -8.21
N LYS A 143 -5.73 7.76 -7.73
CA LYS A 143 -6.48 6.72 -8.41
C LYS A 143 -7.98 6.98 -8.41
N ILE A 144 -8.52 7.40 -7.26
CA ILE A 144 -9.95 7.72 -7.13
C ILE A 144 -10.32 8.89 -8.04
N ILE A 145 -9.53 9.96 -8.04
CA ILE A 145 -9.76 11.12 -8.92
C ILE A 145 -9.80 10.68 -10.39
N GLY A 146 -8.87 9.83 -10.82
CA GLY A 146 -8.85 9.30 -12.18
C GLY A 146 -10.11 8.48 -12.54
N TYR A 147 -10.63 7.68 -11.61
CA TYR A 147 -11.89 6.97 -11.81
C TYR A 147 -13.10 7.91 -11.87
N GLU A 148 -13.18 8.91 -10.99
CA GLU A 148 -14.24 9.92 -10.97
C GLU A 148 -14.26 10.74 -12.28
N GLN A 149 -13.11 11.22 -12.75
CA GLN A 149 -12.97 11.94 -14.02
C GLN A 149 -13.35 11.08 -15.24
N SER A 150 -13.20 9.77 -15.12
CA SER A 150 -13.65 8.81 -16.14
C SER A 150 -15.15 8.48 -16.04
N GLY A 151 -15.88 9.10 -15.12
CA GLY A 151 -17.31 8.86 -14.88
C GLY A 151 -17.60 7.49 -14.27
N GLN A 152 -16.66 6.91 -13.53
CA GLN A 152 -16.79 5.57 -12.97
C GLN A 152 -16.92 5.59 -11.44
N GLY A 153 -17.78 4.71 -10.95
CA GLY A 153 -17.91 4.41 -9.52
C GLY A 153 -18.54 5.51 -8.65
N ASN A 154 -18.69 5.20 -7.37
CA ASN A 154 -19.05 6.15 -6.31
C ASN A 154 -18.03 6.02 -5.18
N PHE A 155 -17.34 7.13 -4.90
CA PHE A 155 -16.25 7.18 -3.92
C PHE A 155 -16.57 8.03 -2.69
N ASP A 156 -17.85 8.36 -2.45
CA ASP A 156 -18.25 9.20 -1.31
C ASP A 156 -17.73 8.64 0.02
N ARG A 157 -17.80 7.31 0.18
CA ARG A 157 -17.29 6.60 1.38
C ARG A 157 -15.77 6.65 1.51
N PHE A 158 -15.04 6.72 0.41
CA PHE A 158 -13.60 6.89 0.46
C PHE A 158 -13.27 8.30 0.95
N TRP A 159 -13.89 9.33 0.36
CA TRP A 159 -13.63 10.72 0.72
C TRP A 159 -14.01 11.07 2.16
N GLN A 160 -15.07 10.46 2.69
CA GLN A 160 -15.46 10.59 4.11
C GLN A 160 -14.34 10.19 5.07
N ASN A 161 -13.60 9.12 4.75
CA ASN A 161 -12.53 8.61 5.61
C ASN A 161 -11.14 9.17 5.24
N MET A 162 -10.94 9.54 3.98
CA MET A 162 -9.64 9.91 3.45
C MET A 162 -9.06 11.15 4.12
N ARG A 163 -9.85 12.18 4.41
CA ARG A 163 -9.34 13.39 5.08
C ARG A 163 -8.72 13.09 6.45
N HIS A 164 -9.37 12.23 7.24
CA HIS A 164 -8.84 11.79 8.54
C HIS A 164 -7.58 10.95 8.36
N GLN A 165 -7.62 9.95 7.46
CA GLN A 165 -6.47 9.08 7.20
C GLN A 165 -5.25 9.86 6.69
N CYS A 166 -5.45 10.82 5.80
CA CYS A 166 -4.40 11.71 5.29
C CYS A 166 -3.78 12.55 6.41
N SER A 167 -4.60 13.15 7.29
CA SER A 167 -4.09 13.93 8.42
C SER A 167 -3.13 13.13 9.30
N ASP A 168 -3.48 11.88 9.63
CA ASP A 168 -2.65 11.02 10.47
C ASP A 168 -1.37 10.56 9.74
N ASN A 169 -1.51 10.12 8.49
CA ASN A 169 -0.39 9.55 7.72
C ASN A 169 0.59 10.63 7.20
N PHE A 170 0.15 11.88 7.05
CA PHE A 170 1.01 12.99 6.60
C PHE A 170 1.70 13.71 7.75
N ARG A 171 1.56 13.22 8.99
CA ARG A 171 2.17 13.85 10.16
C ARG A 171 3.67 14.03 9.94
N GLY A 172 4.13 15.28 9.98
CA GLY A 172 5.53 15.67 9.80
C GLY A 172 6.07 15.52 8.36
N ILE A 173 5.21 15.41 7.36
CA ILE A 173 5.56 15.41 5.92
C ILE A 173 4.70 16.48 5.25
N GLU A 174 5.15 17.74 5.30
CA GLU A 174 4.34 18.88 4.83
C GLU A 174 4.03 18.78 3.33
N LEU A 175 5.02 18.36 2.54
CA LEU A 175 4.85 18.14 1.10
C LEU A 175 3.71 17.17 0.76
N ALA A 176 3.45 16.16 1.59
CA ALA A 176 2.36 15.22 1.34
C ALA A 176 0.99 15.88 1.54
N LYS A 177 0.88 16.84 2.48
CA LYS A 177 -0.35 17.62 2.66
C LYS A 177 -0.57 18.57 1.49
N GLU A 178 0.46 19.31 1.10
CA GLU A 178 0.42 20.24 -0.04
C GLU A 178 -0.02 19.51 -1.32
N LEU A 179 0.59 18.35 -1.61
CA LEU A 179 0.20 17.53 -2.76
C LEU A 179 -1.24 17.02 -2.66
N PHE A 180 -1.70 16.67 -1.46
CA PHE A 180 -3.09 16.24 -1.28
C PHE A 180 -4.08 17.38 -1.52
N ASP A 181 -3.76 18.59 -1.05
CA ASP A 181 -4.58 19.78 -1.32
C ASP A 181 -4.62 20.11 -2.82
N ASP A 182 -3.49 20.02 -3.51
CA ASP A 182 -3.43 20.18 -4.98
C ASP A 182 -4.30 19.13 -5.71
N LEU A 183 -4.28 17.88 -5.23
CA LEU A 183 -5.14 16.81 -5.77
C LEU A 183 -6.63 17.08 -5.53
N LEU A 184 -6.99 17.67 -4.38
CA LEU A 184 -8.37 18.08 -4.13
C LEU A 184 -8.80 19.21 -5.09
N CYS A 185 -7.92 20.17 -5.37
CA CYS A 185 -8.19 21.19 -6.38
C CYS A 185 -8.37 20.59 -7.78
N LEU A 186 -7.57 19.58 -8.15
CA LEU A 186 -7.71 18.86 -9.43
C LEU A 186 -9.03 18.08 -9.52
N ARG A 187 -9.54 17.57 -8.40
CA ARG A 187 -10.82 16.85 -8.36
C ARG A 187 -12.01 17.78 -8.60
N ASP A 188 -11.93 19.01 -8.06
CA ASP A 188 -13.01 19.99 -8.10
C ASP A 188 -13.02 20.82 -9.41
N SER A 189 -12.01 20.67 -10.27
CA SER A 189 -11.88 21.33 -11.58
C SER A 189 -12.51 20.53 -12.73
#